data_AF-A0A2N2PS54-F1
#
_entry.id   AF-A0A2N2PS54-F1
#
_cell.length_a   1.000
_cell.length_b   1.000
_cell.length_c   1.000
_cell.angle_alpha   90.00
_cell.angle_beta   90.00
_cell.angle_gamma   90.00
#
_symmetry.space_group_name_H-M   'P 1'
#
loop_
_entity.id
_entity.type
_entity.pdbx_description
1 polymer ?
#
loop_
_entity_poly.entity_id
_entity_poly.type
_entity_poly.pdbx_seq_one_letter_code
_entity_poly.pdbx_strand_id
1 'polypeptide(L)' 'MTRDDFRIGMEFYTAAGKWRCTDVGSRVIVAIQFDQDDPSWYAGPPYAVVESVLDEYDQGGCSLDPKDFDVNEPR' A
#
# COMPACT_ATOMS: atom_id res chain seq x y z
N MET A 1 8.91 4.33 4.19
CA MET A 1 8.60 5.62 3.52
C MET A 1 8.12 6.62 4.57
N THR A 2 7.96 7.89 4.21
CA THR A 2 7.33 8.93 5.03
C THR A 2 6.00 9.37 4.43
N ARG A 3 5.17 10.06 5.22
CA ARG A 3 3.89 10.62 4.78
C ARG A 3 3.99 11.31 3.41
N ASP A 4 4.93 12.23 3.25
CA ASP A 4 5.02 13.10 2.07
C ASP A 4 5.38 12.38 0.77
N ASP A 5 5.84 11.13 0.86
CA ASP A 5 6.15 10.28 -0.30
C ASP A 5 4.88 9.77 -0.99
N PHE A 6 3.76 9.65 -0.26
CA PHE A 6 2.55 9.01 -0.78
C PHE A 6 1.72 9.93 -1.69
N ARG A 7 1.14 9.35 -2.74
CA ARG A 7 0.23 9.99 -3.69
C ARG A 7 -0.94 9.07 -3.99
N ILE A 8 -2.13 9.63 -4.18
CA ILE A 8 -3.30 8.84 -4.61
C ILE A 8 -2.99 8.14 -5.93
N GLY A 9 -3.28 6.84 -6.01
CA GLY A 9 -2.97 5.97 -7.14
C GLY A 9 -1.56 5.36 -7.12
N MET A 10 -0.67 5.80 -6.24
CA MET A 10 0.66 5.20 -6.06
C MET A 10 0.53 3.76 -5.59
N GLU A 11 1.36 2.89 -6.15
CA GLU A 11 1.54 1.53 -5.69
C GLU A 11 2.80 1.43 -4.83
N PHE A 12 2.71 0.70 -3.73
CA PHE A 12 3.80 0.50 -2.78
C PHE A 12 3.71 -0.91 -2.17
N TYR A 13 4.72 -1.30 -1.40
CA TYR A 13 4.83 -2.62 -0.80
C TYR A 13 5.02 -2.50 0.71
N THR A 14 4.48 -3.49 1.42
CA THR A 14 4.79 -3.80 2.82
C THR A 14 5.12 -5.28 2.92
N ALA A 15 5.46 -5.76 4.12
CA ALA A 15 5.60 -7.20 4.37
C ALA A 15 4.31 -8.01 4.07
N ALA A 16 3.14 -7.35 4.04
CA ALA A 16 1.88 -8.00 3.68
C ALA A 16 1.68 -8.14 2.16
N GLY A 17 2.47 -7.45 1.33
CA GLY A 17 2.37 -7.50 -0.13
C GLY A 17 2.19 -6.13 -0.76
N LYS A 18 1.57 -6.09 -1.94
CA LYS A 18 1.40 -4.88 -2.76
C LYS A 18 0.12 -4.13 -2.42
N TRP A 19 0.20 -2.82 -2.41
CA TRP A 19 -0.89 -1.90 -2.06
C TRP A 19 -1.02 -0.80 -3.10
N ARG A 20 -2.20 -0.17 -3.17
CA ARG A 20 -2.45 1.09 -3.88
C ARG A 20 -3.04 2.11 -2.92
N CYS A 21 -2.41 3.28 -2.81
CA CYS A 21 -2.91 4.40 -2.01
C CYS A 21 -4.16 5.00 -2.65
N THR A 22 -5.23 5.16 -1.88
CA THR A 22 -6.53 5.69 -2.33
C THR A 22 -6.84 7.05 -1.71
N ASP A 23 -6.28 7.37 -0.54
CA ASP A 23 -6.38 8.70 0.09
C ASP A 23 -5.13 9.07 0.91
N VAL A 24 -4.90 10.38 1.06
CA VAL A 24 -3.66 10.97 1.58
C VAL A 24 -4.04 12.04 2.64
N GLY A 25 -4.37 11.60 3.86
CA GLY A 25 -4.69 12.47 5.00
C GLY A 25 -3.45 13.00 5.75
N SER A 26 -3.58 14.03 6.60
CA SER A 26 -2.41 14.74 7.18
C SER A 26 -1.43 13.88 7.98
N ARG A 27 -1.88 12.78 8.58
CA ARG A 27 -1.05 11.84 9.37
C ARG A 27 -1.13 10.40 8.90
N VAL A 28 -2.16 10.08 8.14
CA VAL A 28 -2.46 8.70 7.71
C VAL A 28 -2.61 8.67 6.19
N ILE A 29 -2.41 7.50 5.61
CA ILE A 29 -2.89 7.19 4.26
C ILE A 29 -3.98 6.14 4.35
N VAL A 30 -4.80 6.07 3.30
CA VAL A 30 -5.72 4.96 3.08
C VAL A 30 -5.26 4.20 1.84
N ALA A 31 -5.34 2.88 1.87
CA ALA A 31 -4.91 2.03 0.76
C ALA A 31 -5.72 0.74 0.66
N ILE A 32 -5.77 0.19 -0.55
CA ILE A 32 -6.28 -1.15 -0.84
C ILE A 32 -5.10 -2.11 -1.11
N GLN A 33 -5.24 -3.37 -0.72
CA GLN A 33 -4.25 -4.41 -1.00
C GLN A 33 -4.58 -5.14 -2.31
N PHE A 34 -3.56 -5.56 -3.06
CA PHE A 34 -3.72 -6.45 -4.21
C PHE A 34 -3.59 -7.92 -3.78
N ASP A 35 -4.60 -8.45 -3.12
CA ASP A 35 -4.64 -9.83 -2.61
C ASP A 35 -5.74 -10.71 -3.24
N GLN A 36 -6.47 -10.18 -4.22
CA GLN A 36 -7.50 -10.87 -5.00
C GLN A 36 -6.99 -11.26 -6.39
N ASP A 37 -7.44 -12.41 -6.90
CA ASP A 37 -7.13 -12.90 -8.24
C ASP A 37 -7.82 -12.10 -9.36
N ASP A 38 -9.04 -11.60 -9.11
CA ASP A 38 -9.85 -10.91 -10.12
C ASP A 38 -9.61 -9.37 -10.07
N PRO A 39 -9.08 -8.76 -11.15
CA PRO A 39 -8.79 -7.33 -11.18
C PRO A 39 -10.00 -6.42 -11.01
N SER A 40 -11.22 -6.91 -11.29
CA SER A 40 -12.46 -6.14 -11.14
C SER A 40 -12.71 -5.71 -9.70
N TRP A 41 -12.11 -6.38 -8.72
CA TRP A 41 -12.20 -6.00 -7.30
C TRP A 41 -11.58 -4.64 -6.99
N TYR A 42 -10.64 -4.22 -7.84
CA TYR A 42 -9.93 -2.94 -7.72
C TYR A 42 -10.52 -1.87 -8.64
N ALA A 43 -11.64 -2.15 -9.32
CA ALA A 43 -12.37 -1.18 -10.12
C ALA A 43 -13.32 -0.37 -9.22
N GLY A 44 -12.84 0.76 -8.72
CA GLY A 44 -13.60 1.68 -7.87
C GLY A 44 -13.27 3.15 -8.14
N PRO A 45 -13.82 4.09 -7.34
CA PRO A 45 -14.68 3.83 -6.18
C PRO A 45 -16.17 3.52 -6.49
N PRO A 46 -16.88 2.76 -5.61
CA PRO A 46 -16.33 2.04 -4.46
C PRO A 46 -15.54 0.80 -4.91
N TYR A 47 -14.41 0.52 -4.25
CA TYR A 47 -13.66 -0.73 -4.44
C TYR A 47 -14.41 -1.90 -3.79
N ALA A 48 -14.25 -3.11 -4.32
CA ALA A 48 -14.85 -4.30 -3.71
C ALA A 48 -14.03 -4.81 -2.52
N VAL A 49 -12.73 -4.51 -2.47
CA VAL A 49 -11.84 -4.77 -1.33
C VAL A 49 -11.96 -3.70 -0.26
N VAL A 50 -11.61 -4.06 0.98
CA VAL A 50 -11.57 -3.13 2.11
C VAL A 50 -10.41 -2.14 1.96
N GLU A 51 -10.67 -0.89 2.34
CA GLU A 51 -9.65 0.12 2.51
C GLU A 51 -9.07 0.07 3.94
N SER A 52 -7.74 0.08 4.04
CA SER A 52 -7.00 0.08 5.30
C SER A 52 -6.39 1.44 5.58
N VAL A 53 -6.47 1.89 6.83
CA VAL A 53 -5.81 3.11 7.32
C VAL A 53 -4.41 2.75 7.81
N LEU A 54 -3.39 3.43 7.28
CA LEU A 54 -1.98 3.23 7.64
C LEU A 54 -1.42 4.52 8.24
N ASP A 55 -0.99 4.45 9.50
CA ASP A 55 -0.46 5.60 10.24
C ASP A 55 1.05 5.79 10.06
N GLU A 56 1.65 6.70 10.83
CA GLU A 56 3.07 7.04 10.75
C GLU A 56 3.99 5.83 11.06
N TYR A 57 3.55 4.89 11.89
CA TYR A 57 4.30 3.67 12.19
C TYR A 57 4.23 2.67 11.04
N ASP A 58 3.06 2.55 10.41
CA ASP A 58 2.87 1.68 9.23
C ASP A 58 3.66 2.21 8.01
N GLN A 59 3.65 3.52 7.81
CA GLN A 59 4.34 4.19 6.69
C GLN A 59 5.86 3.92 6.70
N GLY A 60 6.45 3.81 7.89
CA GLY A 60 7.86 3.44 8.07
C GLY A 60 8.21 2.09 7.45
N GLY A 61 7.27 1.13 7.48
CA GLY A 61 7.40 -0.20 6.89
C GLY A 61 7.04 -0.30 5.41
N CYS A 62 6.75 0.81 4.74
CA CYS A 62 6.45 0.83 3.30
C CYS A 62 7.71 1.05 2.45
N SER A 63 7.80 0.36 1.31
CA SER A 63 8.83 0.55 0.28
C SER A 63 8.22 0.63 -1.13
N LEU A 64 8.95 1.26 -2.05
CA LEU A 64 8.64 1.21 -3.49
C LEU A 64 9.25 -0.01 -4.18
N ASP A 65 10.25 -0.63 -3.53
CA ASP A 65 10.92 -1.82 -4.04
C ASP A 65 10.39 -3.06 -3.30
N PRO A 66 9.80 -4.05 -4.01
CA PRO A 66 9.36 -5.28 -3.37
C PRO A 66 10.50 -6.10 -2.76
N LYS A 67 11.75 -5.88 -3.20
CA LYS A 67 12.94 -6.61 -2.74
C LYS A 67 13.28 -6.35 -1.28
N ASP A 68 12.83 -5.23 -0.71
CA ASP A 68 12.96 -4.93 0.72
C ASP A 68 12.29 -6.00 1.62
N PHE A 69 11.41 -6.83 1.06
CA PHE A 69 10.68 -7.88 1.77
C PHE A 69 11.03 -9.30 1.29
N ASP A 70 11.96 -9.46 0.34
CA ASP A 70 12.39 -10.78 -0.10
C ASP A 70 13.36 -11.39 0.93
N VAL A 71 12.92 -12.49 1.55
CA VAL A 71 13.69 -13.17 2.61
C VAL A 71 14.89 -13.97 2.08
N ASN A 72 15.07 -14.05 0.76
CA ASN A 72 16.12 -14.84 0.11
C ASN A 72 17.23 -13.98 -0.53
N GLU A 73 17.11 -12.65 -0.57
CA GLU A 73 18.20 -11.76 -0.99
C GLU A 73 19.07 -11.33 0.22
N PRO A 74 20.42 -11.41 0.12
CA PRO A 74 21.30 -10.94 1.19
C PRO A 74 21.20 -9.42 1.33
N ARG A 75 20.87 -8.95 2.53
CA ARG A 75 20.81 -7.53 2.92
C ARG A 75 22.16 -6.84 2.84
#